data_AF-A0A382BGI9-F1
#
_entry.id   AF-A0A382BGI9-F1
#
_cell.length_a   1.000
_cell.length_b   1.000
_cell.length_c   1.000
_cell.angle_alpha   90.00
_cell.angle_beta   90.00
_cell.angle_gamma   90.00
#
_symmetry.space_group_name_H-M   'P 1'
#
loop_
_entity.id
_entity.type
_entity.pdbx_description
1 polymer ?
#
loop_
_entity_poly.entity_id
_entity_poly.type
_entity_poly.pdbx_seq_one_letter_code
_entity_poly.pdbx_strand_id
1 'polypeptide(L)'
;MTTALGLAALLLGLNTHVGAQTSELSIRVERLLGEPIIAPGIHPSIGENIQGPTVIRVPDWIEDSLGAYYLYFADHKGLYIRLAYADDLEGPWRIYAPGSLQIEDSHFPTEPPEVSSDQAERLRASSQTSGDGISHDRLFEATTPHIASPDVHVDDENHRIVMYFHGLEGVSQQASRVATSPDGIHFQALPEVLGRTYMRIFQHGGYTYAMAMPGQFYRSHDALGSFEEGPRLFNSSMRHSALLLRDDTLFVFWTQVGHVPERVLLSTIDLSSDWRSWSESSPTEMLRPEYDWEGADAPLEPSVRSTAYGQVNQLRDPAIFEEDGEVFLLYAVAGESGIALAQVHLELRSNGS
;
A
#
# COMPACT_ATOMS: atom_id res chain seq x y z
N MET A 1 -50.58 -3.00 72.35
CA MET A 1 -49.88 -1.83 71.80
C MET A 1 -48.46 -2.27 71.51
N THR A 2 -48.21 -2.65 70.26
CA THR A 2 -46.96 -3.27 69.83
C THR A 2 -46.50 -2.53 68.58
N THR A 3 -45.32 -1.92 68.73
CA THR A 3 -44.61 -1.07 67.78
C THR A 3 -44.08 -1.87 66.61
N ALA A 4 -44.29 -1.35 65.40
CA ALA A 4 -43.69 -1.85 64.17
C ALA A 4 -42.26 -1.28 64.01
N LEU A 5 -41.27 -2.16 63.82
CA LEU A 5 -39.95 -1.81 63.28
C LEU A 5 -39.90 -2.25 61.82
N GLY A 6 -39.65 -1.30 60.92
CA GLY A 6 -39.34 -1.56 59.52
C GLY A 6 -37.88 -1.96 59.35
N LEU A 7 -37.63 -2.99 58.53
CA LEU A 7 -36.30 -3.37 58.06
C LEU A 7 -36.23 -3.05 56.56
N ALA A 8 -35.47 -2.02 56.20
CA ALA A 8 -35.14 -1.72 54.82
C ALA A 8 -33.96 -2.61 54.38
N ALA A 9 -34.19 -3.48 53.40
CA ALA A 9 -33.15 -4.29 52.77
C ALA A 9 -32.49 -3.48 51.64
N LEU A 10 -31.20 -3.20 51.80
CA LEU A 10 -30.35 -2.56 50.81
C LEU A 10 -29.95 -3.62 49.75
N LEU A 11 -30.50 -3.55 48.55
CA LEU A 11 -30.06 -4.34 47.39
C LEU A 11 -28.83 -3.65 46.76
N LEU A 12 -27.64 -4.11 47.13
CA LEU A 12 -26.40 -3.80 46.42
C LEU A 12 -26.33 -4.69 45.18
N GLY A 13 -26.61 -4.11 44.01
CA GLY A 13 -26.36 -4.74 42.72
C GLY A 13 -24.85 -4.90 42.51
N LEU A 14 -24.40 -6.15 42.40
CA LEU A 14 -23.06 -6.48 41.91
C LEU A 14 -23.02 -6.21 40.41
N ASN A 15 -22.44 -5.08 40.01
CA ASN A 15 -21.99 -4.86 38.65
C ASN A 15 -20.82 -5.81 38.37
N THR A 16 -21.10 -6.96 37.77
CA THR A 16 -20.07 -7.79 37.16
C THR A 16 -19.63 -7.10 35.87
N HIS A 17 -18.56 -6.31 35.94
CA HIS A 17 -17.79 -5.96 34.76
C HIS A 17 -17.17 -7.25 34.21
N VAL A 18 -17.78 -7.80 33.15
CA VAL A 18 -17.08 -8.69 32.23
C VAL A 18 -16.09 -7.80 31.50
N GLY A 19 -14.87 -7.71 32.03
CA GLY A 19 -13.76 -7.19 31.26
C GLY A 19 -13.56 -8.12 30.08
N ALA A 20 -13.77 -7.62 28.87
CA ALA A 20 -13.24 -8.26 27.68
C ALA A 20 -11.73 -8.39 27.90
N GLN A 21 -11.24 -9.62 28.08
CA GLN A 21 -9.83 -9.88 27.97
C GLN A 21 -9.49 -9.68 26.50
N THR A 22 -9.00 -8.49 26.15
CA THR A 22 -8.37 -8.25 24.86
C THR A 22 -7.12 -9.12 24.84
N SER A 23 -7.22 -10.29 24.22
CA SER A 23 -6.05 -11.06 23.85
C SER A 23 -5.22 -10.18 22.92
N GLU A 24 -4.06 -9.72 23.38
CA GLU A 24 -3.12 -9.02 22.51
C GLU A 24 -2.73 -9.98 21.38
N LEU A 25 -2.98 -9.59 20.12
CA LEU A 25 -2.48 -10.33 18.96
C LEU A 25 -0.96 -10.11 18.85
N SER A 26 -0.19 -11.18 18.69
CA SER A 26 1.19 -11.12 18.21
C SER A 26 1.21 -11.32 16.69
N ILE A 27 1.91 -10.43 16.00
CA ILE A 27 2.10 -10.48 14.56
C ILE A 27 3.53 -10.94 14.28
N ARG A 28 3.68 -11.96 13.42
CA ARG A 28 4.97 -12.41 12.88
C ARG A 28 4.91 -12.38 11.36
N VAL A 29 5.99 -11.97 10.71
CA VAL A 29 6.15 -12.05 9.25
C VAL A 29 7.22 -13.09 8.94
N GLU A 30 6.91 -14.01 8.02
CA GLU A 30 7.79 -15.11 7.61
C GLU A 30 7.97 -15.10 6.09
N ARG A 31 9.21 -15.07 5.60
CA ARG A 31 9.48 -15.13 4.16
C ARG A 31 9.19 -16.53 3.64
N LEU A 32 8.47 -16.62 2.52
CA LEU A 32 8.11 -17.92 1.94
C LEU A 32 9.18 -18.47 1.01
N LEU A 33 9.97 -17.59 0.38
CA LEU A 33 10.94 -17.94 -0.64
C LEU A 33 12.32 -17.39 -0.32
N GLY A 34 13.34 -18.05 -0.88
CA GLY A 34 14.74 -17.62 -0.82
C GLY A 34 15.13 -16.65 -1.94
N GLU A 35 14.16 -16.15 -2.71
CA GLU A 35 14.34 -15.22 -3.84
C GLU A 35 13.06 -14.40 -4.09
N PRO A 36 13.14 -13.26 -4.82
CA PRO A 36 11.97 -12.49 -5.20
C PRO A 36 11.08 -13.24 -6.20
N ILE A 37 9.75 -13.13 -6.07
CA ILE A 37 8.77 -13.68 -7.02
C ILE A 37 8.75 -12.94 -8.37
N ILE A 38 9.17 -11.67 -8.36
CA ILE A 38 9.41 -10.86 -9.57
C ILE A 38 10.78 -10.21 -9.43
N ALA A 39 11.66 -10.43 -10.39
CA ALA A 39 13.02 -9.92 -10.41
C ALA A 39 13.43 -9.45 -11.82
N PRO A 40 14.49 -8.62 -11.95
CA PRO A 40 15.04 -8.24 -13.23
C PRO A 40 15.41 -9.48 -14.05
N GLY A 41 15.15 -9.43 -15.36
CA GLY A 41 15.42 -10.55 -16.27
C GLY A 41 14.31 -11.61 -16.36
N ILE A 42 13.24 -11.52 -15.56
CA ILE A 42 12.06 -12.41 -15.69
C ILE A 42 11.44 -12.35 -17.08
N HIS A 43 11.46 -11.19 -17.73
CA HIS A 43 11.03 -10.99 -19.11
C HIS A 43 11.69 -9.73 -19.71
N PRO A 44 12.01 -9.68 -21.02
CA PRO A 44 12.68 -8.52 -21.63
C PRO A 44 11.95 -7.18 -21.55
N SER A 45 10.62 -7.19 -21.31
CA SER A 45 9.83 -5.96 -21.12
C SER A 45 9.93 -5.40 -19.70
N ILE A 46 10.50 -6.15 -18.76
CA ILE A 46 10.65 -5.75 -17.36
C ILE A 46 12.06 -5.22 -17.16
N GLY A 47 12.14 -3.95 -16.80
CA GLY A 47 13.39 -3.27 -16.46
C GLY A 47 13.88 -3.61 -15.06
N GLU A 48 14.77 -2.77 -14.54
CA GLU A 48 15.38 -2.97 -13.22
C GLU A 48 14.55 -2.38 -12.08
N ASN A 49 13.67 -1.41 -12.36
CA ASN A 49 12.77 -0.83 -11.36
C ASN A 49 11.45 -1.60 -11.32
N ILE A 50 11.16 -2.23 -10.19
CA ILE A 50 10.05 -3.16 -9.95
C ILE A 50 9.51 -2.86 -8.54
N GLN A 51 8.31 -2.28 -8.45
CA GLN A 51 7.73 -1.83 -7.18
C GLN A 51 6.20 -1.69 -7.24
N GLY A 52 5.59 -1.31 -6.11
CA GLY A 52 4.15 -1.09 -5.98
C GLY A 52 3.29 -2.32 -6.28
N PRO A 53 3.53 -3.48 -5.65
CA PRO A 53 2.75 -4.69 -5.92
C PRO A 53 1.31 -4.57 -5.42
N THR A 54 0.40 -5.27 -6.11
CA THR A 54 -0.88 -5.75 -5.59
C THR A 54 -1.23 -7.08 -6.27
N VAL A 55 -1.75 -8.04 -5.51
CA VAL A 55 -2.24 -9.33 -6.02
C VAL A 55 -3.74 -9.42 -5.86
N ILE A 56 -4.40 -10.04 -6.83
CA ILE A 56 -5.77 -10.54 -6.68
C ILE A 56 -5.81 -12.03 -7.05
N ARG A 57 -6.73 -12.76 -6.42
CA ARG A 57 -7.26 -14.01 -6.98
C ARG A 57 -8.14 -13.64 -8.16
N VAL A 58 -7.94 -14.28 -9.31
CA VAL A 58 -8.81 -14.06 -10.47
C VAL A 58 -10.18 -14.65 -10.16
N PRO A 59 -11.26 -13.85 -10.18
CA PRO A 59 -12.59 -14.33 -9.82
C PRO A 59 -13.18 -15.26 -10.89
N ASP A 60 -14.05 -16.17 -10.44
CA ASP A 60 -14.65 -17.22 -11.28
C ASP A 60 -15.49 -16.69 -12.46
N TRP A 61 -15.94 -15.43 -12.40
CA TRP A 61 -16.69 -14.79 -13.49
C TRP A 61 -15.80 -14.36 -14.67
N ILE A 62 -14.47 -14.48 -14.56
CA ILE A 62 -13.52 -14.30 -15.67
C ILE A 62 -13.23 -15.67 -16.31
N GLU A 63 -13.86 -15.95 -17.45
CA GLU A 63 -13.79 -17.27 -18.10
C GLU A 63 -12.43 -17.58 -18.76
N ASP A 64 -11.79 -16.57 -19.38
CA ASP A 64 -10.53 -16.72 -20.13
C ASP A 64 -9.33 -16.14 -19.35
N SER A 65 -9.20 -16.54 -18.09
CA SER A 65 -8.09 -16.07 -17.24
C SER A 65 -6.72 -16.58 -17.71
N LEU A 66 -5.67 -15.77 -17.49
CA LEU A 66 -4.30 -16.17 -17.82
C LEU A 66 -3.71 -17.16 -16.79
N GLY A 67 -4.22 -17.14 -15.57
CA GLY A 67 -3.82 -17.98 -14.44
C GLY A 67 -4.73 -17.71 -13.24
N ALA A 68 -4.51 -18.44 -12.14
CA ALA A 68 -5.30 -18.28 -10.92
C ALA A 68 -5.14 -16.91 -10.23
N TYR A 69 -3.96 -16.29 -10.32
CA TYR A 69 -3.65 -15.01 -9.69
C TYR A 69 -3.11 -13.99 -10.69
N TYR A 70 -3.49 -12.74 -10.51
CA TYR A 70 -2.91 -11.59 -11.20
C TYR A 70 -2.13 -10.72 -10.22
N LEU A 71 -0.91 -10.35 -10.60
CA LEU A 71 -0.03 -9.44 -9.86
C LEU A 71 0.21 -8.18 -10.70
N TYR A 72 -0.21 -7.05 -10.17
CA TYR A 72 -0.02 -5.73 -10.74
C TYR A 72 1.14 -5.04 -10.05
N PHE A 73 1.99 -4.39 -10.83
CA PHE A 73 3.16 -3.66 -10.33
C PHE A 73 3.58 -2.61 -11.34
N ALA A 74 4.52 -1.75 -10.96
CA ALA A 74 4.95 -0.64 -11.79
C ALA A 74 6.46 -0.43 -11.75
N ASP A 75 6.90 0.39 -12.69
CA ASP A 75 8.14 1.14 -12.59
C ASP A 75 7.82 2.50 -11.97
N HIS A 76 8.66 3.01 -11.07
CA HIS A 76 8.48 4.30 -10.41
C HIS A 76 8.25 5.46 -11.38
N LYS A 77 8.83 5.41 -12.57
CA LYS A 77 8.61 6.37 -13.66
C LYS A 77 8.09 5.68 -14.94
N GLY A 78 7.32 4.62 -14.76
CA GLY A 78 6.75 3.83 -15.85
C GLY A 78 5.59 4.51 -16.56
N LEU A 79 5.43 4.16 -17.84
CA LEU A 79 4.32 4.64 -18.68
C LEU A 79 3.13 3.66 -18.70
N TYR A 80 3.19 2.57 -17.94
CA TYR A 80 2.13 1.57 -17.89
C TYR A 80 2.17 0.77 -16.59
N ILE A 81 1.01 0.24 -16.18
CA ILE A 81 0.92 -0.74 -15.10
C ILE A 81 1.21 -2.13 -15.67
N ARG A 82 2.22 -2.79 -15.11
CA ARG A 82 2.65 -4.13 -15.52
C ARG A 82 1.72 -5.19 -14.93
N LEU A 83 1.63 -6.32 -15.62
CA LEU A 83 0.84 -7.46 -15.20
C LEU A 83 1.69 -8.73 -15.28
N ALA A 84 1.69 -9.49 -14.19
CA ALA A 84 2.13 -10.87 -14.15
C ALA A 84 0.97 -11.79 -13.74
N TYR A 85 1.04 -13.06 -14.11
CA TYR A 85 0.06 -14.06 -13.74
C TYR A 85 0.73 -15.38 -13.34
N ALA A 86 0.08 -16.14 -12.46
CA ALA A 86 0.53 -17.44 -12.00
C ALA A 86 -0.66 -18.29 -11.55
N ASP A 87 -0.46 -19.61 -11.46
CA ASP A 87 -1.44 -20.54 -10.88
C ASP A 87 -1.22 -20.77 -9.37
N ASP A 88 -0.10 -20.29 -8.84
CA ASP A 88 0.33 -20.39 -7.45
C ASP A 88 0.99 -19.06 -7.03
N LEU A 89 0.73 -18.60 -5.80
CA LEU A 89 1.30 -17.36 -5.27
C LEU A 89 2.84 -17.38 -5.20
N GLU A 90 3.43 -18.55 -4.93
CA GLU A 90 4.88 -18.74 -4.93
C GLU A 90 5.47 -18.77 -6.36
N GLY A 91 4.61 -18.84 -7.38
CA GLY A 91 4.96 -18.86 -8.79
C GLY A 91 5.01 -20.28 -9.39
N PRO A 92 5.59 -20.44 -10.60
CA PRO A 92 6.32 -19.43 -11.35
C PRO A 92 5.39 -18.36 -11.95
N TRP A 93 5.79 -17.10 -11.80
CA TRP A 93 5.09 -15.96 -12.41
C TRP A 93 5.48 -15.77 -13.88
N ARG A 94 4.51 -15.44 -14.72
CA ARG A 94 4.69 -15.12 -16.14
C ARG A 94 4.28 -13.68 -16.40
N ILE A 95 5.03 -12.99 -17.25
CA ILE A 95 4.75 -11.60 -17.61
C ILE A 95 3.77 -11.51 -18.77
N TYR A 96 2.69 -10.75 -18.60
CA TYR A 96 1.88 -10.28 -19.70
C TYR A 96 2.49 -8.99 -20.25
N ALA A 97 3.30 -9.12 -21.31
CA ALA A 97 4.17 -8.07 -21.80
C ALA A 97 3.49 -6.72 -22.12
N PRO A 98 2.24 -6.66 -22.62
CA PRO A 98 1.55 -5.38 -22.83
C PRO A 98 1.25 -4.62 -21.52
N GLY A 99 1.14 -5.30 -20.38
CA GLY A 99 0.63 -4.71 -19.14
C GLY A 99 -0.90 -4.57 -19.13
N SER A 100 -1.43 -3.82 -18.17
CA SER A 100 -2.87 -3.73 -17.87
C SER A 100 -3.51 -2.35 -18.03
N LEU A 101 -2.71 -1.28 -17.95
CA LEU A 101 -3.14 0.09 -18.15
C LEU A 101 -2.00 0.90 -18.75
N GLN A 102 -2.24 1.56 -19.89
CA GLN A 102 -1.28 2.46 -20.52
C GLN A 102 -1.52 3.91 -20.06
N ILE A 103 -0.48 4.74 -20.06
CA ILE A 103 -0.59 6.15 -19.68
C ILE A 103 -1.55 6.92 -20.60
N GLU A 104 -1.63 6.55 -21.87
CA GLU A 104 -2.56 7.14 -22.85
C GLU A 104 -4.03 6.96 -22.45
N ASP A 105 -4.34 5.88 -21.73
CA ASP A 105 -5.69 5.53 -21.28
C ASP A 105 -5.94 5.95 -19.82
N SER A 106 -5.03 6.72 -19.21
CA SER A 106 -5.00 6.98 -17.77
C SER A 106 -5.55 8.36 -17.34
N HIS A 107 -5.86 9.23 -18.31
CA HIS A 107 -6.16 10.65 -18.11
C HIS A 107 -5.02 11.51 -17.52
N PHE A 108 -3.82 10.97 -17.33
CA PHE A 108 -2.63 11.78 -17.05
C PHE A 108 -1.96 12.25 -18.35
N PRO A 109 -1.23 13.37 -18.32
CA PRO A 109 -0.34 13.78 -19.42
C PRO A 109 0.58 12.65 -19.86
N THR A 110 0.77 12.49 -21.17
CA THR A 110 1.72 11.55 -21.78
C THR A 110 3.06 12.22 -22.11
N GLU A 111 3.10 13.55 -22.05
CA GLU A 111 4.28 14.38 -22.30
C GLU A 111 4.59 15.25 -21.09
N PRO A 112 5.87 15.59 -20.85
CA PRO A 112 6.25 16.48 -19.75
C PRO A 112 5.47 17.80 -19.80
N PRO A 113 4.88 18.27 -18.68
CA PRO A 113 4.17 19.55 -18.64
C PRO A 113 5.13 20.71 -18.93
N GLU A 114 4.62 21.78 -19.54
CA GLU A 114 5.40 22.99 -19.79
C GLU A 114 5.89 23.62 -18.48
N VAL A 115 7.17 24.01 -18.45
CA VAL A 115 7.81 24.65 -17.30
C VAL A 115 8.48 25.94 -17.76
N SER A 116 8.21 27.05 -17.06
CA SER A 116 8.91 28.33 -17.32
C SER A 116 10.42 28.22 -17.01
N SER A 117 11.25 29.02 -17.69
CA SER A 117 12.70 29.05 -17.47
C SER A 117 13.07 29.27 -15.99
N ASP A 118 12.40 30.22 -15.34
CA ASP A 118 12.64 30.58 -13.94
C ASP A 118 12.27 29.41 -13.00
N GLN A 119 11.17 28.73 -13.27
CA GLN A 119 10.76 27.57 -12.47
C GLN A 119 11.71 26.39 -12.69
N ALA A 120 12.14 26.16 -13.92
CA ALA A 120 13.12 25.13 -14.23
C ALA A 120 14.44 25.40 -13.50
N GLU A 121 14.98 26.62 -13.59
CA GLU A 121 16.21 27.01 -12.88
C GLU A 121 16.10 26.83 -11.36
N ARG A 122 14.97 27.20 -10.75
CA ARG A 122 14.73 26.96 -9.31
C ARG A 122 14.75 25.48 -8.95
N LEU A 123 14.10 24.63 -9.76
CA LEU A 123 14.10 23.19 -9.54
C LEU A 123 15.53 22.64 -9.62
N ARG A 124 16.29 23.02 -10.66
CA ARG A 124 17.69 22.59 -10.85
C ARG A 124 18.61 23.05 -9.72
N ALA A 125 18.48 24.30 -9.30
CA ALA A 125 19.28 24.85 -8.20
C ALA A 125 19.00 24.12 -6.88
N SER A 126 17.75 23.73 -6.63
CA SER A 126 17.37 23.00 -5.42
C SER A 126 17.94 21.57 -5.38
N SER A 127 18.21 20.95 -6.53
CA SER A 127 18.89 19.66 -6.64
C SER A 127 20.34 19.73 -6.18
N GLN A 128 21.03 20.84 -6.46
CA GLN A 128 22.45 21.02 -6.16
C GLN A 128 22.72 21.35 -4.68
N THR A 129 21.73 21.90 -3.97
CA THR A 129 21.91 22.36 -2.58
C THR A 129 21.53 21.32 -1.53
N SER A 130 20.73 20.31 -1.90
CA SER A 130 20.07 19.49 -0.87
C SER A 130 20.91 18.32 -0.38
N GLY A 131 21.92 17.87 -1.11
CA GLY A 131 22.75 16.71 -0.69
C GLY A 131 21.93 15.42 -0.52
N ASP A 132 20.69 15.40 -0.99
CA ASP A 132 19.67 14.38 -0.70
C ASP A 132 19.90 13.07 -1.45
N GLY A 133 20.99 12.87 -2.21
CA GLY A 133 21.22 11.62 -2.94
C GLY A 133 20.23 11.31 -4.08
N ILE A 134 19.41 12.28 -4.51
CA ILE A 134 18.54 12.13 -5.69
C ILE A 134 19.44 11.99 -6.92
N SER A 135 19.34 10.87 -7.63
CA SER A 135 20.24 10.54 -8.75
C SER A 135 19.93 11.28 -10.06
N HIS A 136 18.75 11.92 -10.15
CA HIS A 136 18.31 12.74 -11.29
C HIS A 136 17.99 14.16 -10.82
N ASP A 137 18.09 15.13 -11.73
CA ASP A 137 17.76 16.53 -11.40
C ASP A 137 16.27 16.64 -11.03
N ARG A 138 15.92 17.38 -9.96
CA ARG A 138 14.54 17.60 -9.50
C ARG A 138 13.60 18.14 -10.58
N LEU A 139 14.13 18.78 -11.63
CA LEU A 139 13.31 19.09 -12.81
C LEU A 139 12.75 17.81 -13.45
N PHE A 140 13.59 16.80 -13.68
CA PHE A 140 13.15 15.51 -14.21
C PHE A 140 12.09 14.90 -13.30
N GLU A 141 12.33 14.84 -11.99
CA GLU A 141 11.34 14.33 -11.03
C GLU A 141 10.01 15.08 -11.07
N ALA A 142 10.05 16.39 -11.27
CA ALA A 142 8.88 17.25 -11.31
C ALA A 142 8.07 17.15 -12.60
N THR A 143 8.65 16.66 -13.69
CA THR A 143 8.04 16.73 -15.02
C THR A 143 7.92 15.41 -15.75
N THR A 144 8.53 14.31 -15.28
CA THR A 144 8.46 13.02 -15.97
C THR A 144 7.05 12.42 -15.85
N PRO A 145 6.30 12.28 -16.96
CA PRO A 145 5.02 11.60 -16.96
C PRO A 145 5.18 10.15 -16.51
N HIS A 146 4.25 9.68 -15.69
CA HIS A 146 4.25 8.30 -15.22
C HIS A 146 2.88 7.93 -14.65
N ILE A 147 2.63 6.62 -14.57
CA ILE A 147 1.59 6.02 -13.73
C ILE A 147 2.18 4.87 -12.91
N ALA A 148 1.78 4.75 -11.64
CA ALA A 148 2.38 3.79 -10.71
C ALA A 148 1.49 3.46 -9.49
N SER A 149 2.01 2.59 -8.62
CA SER A 149 1.42 2.10 -7.36
C SER A 149 -0.03 1.60 -7.48
N PRO A 150 -0.29 0.61 -8.34
CA PRO A 150 -1.63 0.06 -8.48
C PRO A 150 -2.11 -0.57 -7.15
N ASP A 151 -3.32 -0.25 -6.73
CA ASP A 151 -4.07 -0.90 -5.67
C ASP A 151 -5.36 -1.47 -6.28
N VAL A 152 -5.45 -2.80 -6.35
CA VAL A 152 -6.42 -3.51 -7.18
C VAL A 152 -7.34 -4.38 -6.34
N HIS A 153 -8.65 -4.26 -6.59
CA HIS A 153 -9.72 -4.92 -5.83
C HIS A 153 -10.71 -5.60 -6.77
N VAL A 154 -11.24 -6.73 -6.34
CA VAL A 154 -12.36 -7.41 -7.02
C VAL A 154 -13.67 -6.81 -6.51
N ASP A 155 -14.53 -6.36 -7.43
CA ASP A 155 -15.90 -5.93 -7.17
C ASP A 155 -16.85 -7.00 -7.73
N ASP A 156 -17.08 -8.04 -6.93
CA ASP A 156 -17.93 -9.18 -7.28
C ASP A 156 -19.39 -8.78 -7.46
N GLU A 157 -19.88 -7.75 -6.78
CA GLU A 157 -21.27 -7.30 -6.94
C GLU A 157 -21.53 -6.79 -8.36
N ASN A 158 -20.54 -6.12 -8.95
CA ASN A 158 -20.66 -5.51 -10.29
C ASN A 158 -19.89 -6.28 -11.38
N HIS A 159 -19.30 -7.43 -11.05
CA HIS A 159 -18.42 -8.23 -11.93
C HIS A 159 -17.37 -7.37 -12.66
N ARG A 160 -16.59 -6.63 -11.88
CA ARG A 160 -15.48 -5.83 -12.39
C ARG A 160 -14.30 -5.84 -11.44
N ILE A 161 -13.14 -5.50 -11.97
CA ILE A 161 -11.93 -5.22 -11.22
C ILE A 161 -11.76 -3.71 -11.14
N VAL A 162 -11.38 -3.20 -9.97
CA VAL A 162 -11.16 -1.77 -9.70
C VAL A 162 -9.70 -1.55 -9.36
N MET A 163 -9.02 -0.65 -10.06
CA MET A 163 -7.62 -0.28 -9.83
C MET A 163 -7.51 1.19 -9.47
N TYR A 164 -6.98 1.50 -8.29
CA TYR A 164 -6.55 2.84 -7.91
C TYR A 164 -5.07 2.97 -8.23
N PHE A 165 -4.66 4.08 -8.84
CA PHE A 165 -3.28 4.29 -9.25
C PHE A 165 -2.99 5.79 -9.21
N HIS A 166 -1.71 6.16 -9.18
CA HIS A 166 -1.32 7.57 -9.24
C HIS A 166 -0.50 7.87 -10.49
N GLY A 167 -0.42 9.16 -10.82
CA GLY A 167 0.43 9.66 -11.89
C GLY A 167 0.74 11.14 -11.73
N LEU A 168 1.57 11.67 -12.64
CA LEU A 168 1.92 13.08 -12.69
C LEU A 168 0.78 13.89 -13.33
N GLU A 169 0.07 14.70 -12.56
CA GLU A 169 -0.99 15.59 -13.04
C GLU A 169 -0.46 16.91 -13.62
N GLY A 170 0.67 17.37 -13.12
CA GLY A 170 1.33 18.60 -13.56
C GLY A 170 2.68 18.78 -12.88
N VAL A 171 3.32 19.93 -13.07
CA VAL A 171 4.66 20.19 -12.52
C VAL A 171 4.67 19.98 -10.99
N SER A 172 5.42 18.99 -10.52
CA SER A 172 5.49 18.57 -9.11
C SER A 172 4.14 18.23 -8.47
N GLN A 173 3.12 17.96 -9.27
CA GLN A 173 1.78 17.62 -8.82
C GLN A 173 1.47 16.20 -9.27
N GLN A 174 1.33 15.31 -8.31
CA GLN A 174 0.87 13.94 -8.55
C GLN A 174 -0.47 13.74 -7.85
N ALA A 175 -1.31 12.90 -8.43
CA ALA A 175 -2.64 12.63 -7.93
C ALA A 175 -3.04 11.19 -8.21
N SER A 176 -4.09 10.71 -7.54
CA SER A 176 -4.66 9.39 -7.77
C SER A 176 -5.94 9.45 -8.61
N ARG A 177 -6.12 8.44 -9.46
CA ARG A 177 -7.33 8.14 -10.23
C ARG A 177 -7.72 6.68 -10.03
N VAL A 178 -8.90 6.31 -10.52
CA VAL A 178 -9.39 4.92 -10.55
C VAL A 178 -9.65 4.47 -11.97
N ALA A 179 -9.44 3.19 -12.24
CA ALA A 179 -9.81 2.51 -13.47
C ALA A 179 -10.62 1.26 -13.16
N THR A 180 -11.42 0.83 -14.13
CA THR A 180 -12.21 -0.42 -14.03
C THR A 180 -11.93 -1.33 -15.20
N SER A 181 -12.05 -2.64 -14.98
CA SER A 181 -11.83 -3.66 -16.01
C SER A 181 -12.79 -4.84 -15.83
N PRO A 182 -13.38 -5.38 -16.90
CA PRO A 182 -14.20 -6.60 -16.85
C PRO A 182 -13.38 -7.89 -16.91
N ASP A 183 -12.06 -7.84 -17.07
CA ASP A 183 -11.20 -9.02 -17.24
C ASP A 183 -9.90 -8.96 -16.43
N GLY A 184 -9.66 -7.86 -15.71
CA GLY A 184 -8.42 -7.63 -14.96
C GLY A 184 -7.19 -7.40 -15.85
N ILE A 185 -7.37 -7.23 -17.16
CA ILE A 185 -6.28 -7.01 -18.11
C ILE A 185 -6.45 -5.69 -18.82
N HIS A 186 -7.66 -5.36 -19.29
CA HIS A 186 -7.92 -4.13 -20.04
C HIS A 186 -8.66 -3.14 -19.16
N PHE A 187 -7.92 -2.18 -18.59
CA PHE A 187 -8.49 -1.15 -17.71
C PHE A 187 -8.88 0.11 -18.47
N GLN A 188 -9.99 0.71 -18.05
CA GLN A 188 -10.43 2.03 -18.49
C GLN A 188 -10.44 2.98 -17.28
N ALA A 189 -9.61 4.03 -17.33
CA ALA A 189 -9.56 5.03 -16.27
C ALA A 189 -10.77 5.97 -16.30
N LEU A 190 -11.11 6.51 -15.13
CA LEU A 190 -12.06 7.59 -14.95
C LEU A 190 -11.31 8.91 -14.77
N PRO A 191 -11.87 10.05 -15.22
CA PRO A 191 -11.14 11.32 -15.25
C PRO A 191 -11.01 12.01 -13.88
N GLU A 192 -11.85 11.65 -12.90
CA GLU A 192 -11.90 12.30 -11.59
C GLU A 192 -10.59 12.11 -10.82
N VAL A 193 -10.06 13.21 -10.28
CA VAL A 193 -8.93 13.19 -9.34
C VAL A 193 -9.44 12.88 -7.95
N LEU A 194 -9.02 11.75 -7.38
CA LEU A 194 -9.52 11.23 -6.10
C LEU A 194 -8.81 11.82 -4.88
N GLY A 195 -7.53 12.18 -5.03
CA GLY A 195 -6.74 12.72 -3.94
C GLY A 195 -5.24 12.44 -4.10
N ARG A 196 -4.55 12.32 -2.97
CA ARG A 196 -3.10 12.09 -2.91
C ARG A 196 -2.71 10.72 -3.47
N THR A 197 -1.44 10.59 -3.83
CA THR A 197 -0.77 9.42 -4.39
C THR A 197 -0.69 8.23 -3.41
N TYR A 198 -0.49 7.02 -3.94
CA TYR A 198 -0.34 5.77 -3.18
C TYR A 198 -1.57 5.45 -2.32
N MET A 199 -2.78 5.57 -2.91
CA MET A 199 -4.00 5.16 -2.23
C MET A 199 -4.01 3.65 -2.01
N ARG A 200 -4.33 3.23 -0.78
CA ARG A 200 -4.70 1.87 -0.41
C ARG A 200 -6.12 1.87 0.13
N ILE A 201 -6.97 1.01 -0.43
CA ILE A 201 -8.41 0.99 -0.18
C ILE A 201 -8.81 -0.11 0.80
N PHE A 202 -9.78 0.18 1.65
CA PHE A 202 -10.45 -0.81 2.50
C PHE A 202 -11.91 -0.42 2.73
N GLN A 203 -12.77 -1.41 2.96
CA GLN A 203 -14.18 -1.19 3.28
C GLN A 203 -14.38 -1.20 4.79
N HIS A 204 -15.10 -0.22 5.33
CA HIS A 204 -15.46 -0.18 6.76
C HIS A 204 -16.76 0.58 7.00
N GLY A 205 -17.65 0.04 7.81
CA GLY A 205 -18.88 0.74 8.23
C GLY A 205 -19.77 1.28 7.09
N GLY A 206 -19.81 0.61 5.93
CA GLY A 206 -20.59 1.05 4.76
C GLY A 206 -19.96 2.19 3.94
N TYR A 207 -18.68 2.46 4.15
CA TYR A 207 -17.88 3.40 3.36
C TYR A 207 -16.69 2.68 2.75
N THR A 208 -16.28 3.16 1.58
CA THR A 208 -14.97 2.90 1.01
C THR A 208 -14.00 3.93 1.57
N TYR A 209 -13.01 3.48 2.33
CA TYR A 209 -11.93 4.32 2.84
C TYR A 209 -10.69 4.19 1.96
N ALA A 210 -9.93 5.27 1.85
CA ALA A 210 -8.61 5.28 1.24
C ALA A 210 -7.59 5.85 2.22
N MET A 211 -6.42 5.23 2.32
CA MET A 211 -5.24 5.82 2.95
C MET A 211 -4.21 6.11 1.86
N ALA A 212 -3.81 7.38 1.72
CA ALA A 212 -2.80 7.84 0.78
C ALA A 212 -1.55 8.33 1.52
N MET A 213 -0.41 8.41 0.84
CA MET A 213 0.82 8.96 1.43
C MET A 213 0.65 10.45 1.84
N PRO A 214 1.16 10.90 3.01
CA PRO A 214 1.85 10.15 4.06
C PRO A 214 0.88 9.82 5.21
N GLY A 215 -0.12 8.99 4.95
CA GLY A 215 -1.17 8.63 5.91
C GLY A 215 -2.34 9.59 5.98
N GLN A 216 -2.67 10.20 4.83
CA GLN A 216 -3.90 10.97 4.63
C GLN A 216 -5.07 10.02 4.40
N PHE A 217 -6.10 10.07 5.24
CA PHE A 217 -7.33 9.32 5.04
C PHE A 217 -8.33 10.08 4.18
N TYR A 218 -9.13 9.32 3.46
CA TYR A 218 -10.32 9.74 2.73
C TYR A 218 -11.42 8.70 2.92
N ARG A 219 -12.68 9.07 2.63
CA ARG A 219 -13.76 8.09 2.49
C ARG A 219 -14.80 8.52 1.46
N SER A 220 -15.53 7.56 0.93
CA SER A 220 -16.68 7.78 0.03
C SER A 220 -17.73 6.70 0.23
N HIS A 221 -18.96 6.98 -0.19
CA HIS A 221 -19.99 5.95 -0.42
C HIS A 221 -19.91 5.36 -1.83
N ASP A 222 -19.21 6.02 -2.73
CA ASP A 222 -18.94 5.53 -4.08
C ASP A 222 -17.46 5.15 -4.17
N ALA A 223 -17.18 3.88 -4.39
CA ALA A 223 -15.81 3.39 -4.51
C ALA A 223 -15.05 4.07 -5.67
N LEU A 224 -15.75 4.62 -6.67
CA LEU A 224 -15.14 5.18 -7.87
C LEU A 224 -14.88 6.69 -7.80
N GLY A 225 -15.30 7.39 -6.75
CA GLY A 225 -15.20 8.84 -6.72
C GLY A 225 -15.75 9.50 -5.46
N SER A 226 -15.80 10.82 -5.47
CA SER A 226 -16.40 11.64 -4.40
C SER A 226 -15.80 11.41 -3.00
N PHE A 227 -14.49 11.13 -2.95
CA PHE A 227 -13.77 10.97 -1.69
C PHE A 227 -13.68 12.28 -0.91
N GLU A 228 -14.21 12.29 0.32
CA GLU A 228 -14.02 13.40 1.26
C GLU A 228 -12.69 13.25 2.02
N GLU A 229 -11.95 14.35 2.18
CA GLU A 229 -10.67 14.35 2.89
C GLU A 229 -10.85 14.27 4.42
N GLY A 230 -10.10 13.36 5.01
CA GLY A 230 -10.08 13.01 6.43
C GLY A 230 -8.88 13.55 7.22
N PRO A 231 -8.60 12.96 8.39
CA PRO A 231 -7.39 13.28 9.12
C PRO A 231 -6.14 12.71 8.43
N ARG A 232 -4.99 13.30 8.75
CA ARG A 232 -3.67 12.74 8.44
C ARG A 232 -3.05 12.23 9.71
N LEU A 233 -2.81 10.93 9.77
CA LEU A 233 -2.39 10.27 11.00
C LEU A 233 -0.86 10.19 11.09
N PHE A 234 -0.19 9.85 10.00
CA PHE A 234 1.25 9.60 10.02
C PHE A 234 2.10 10.85 9.77
N ASN A 235 3.39 10.74 10.13
CA ASN A 235 4.37 11.79 9.94
C ASN A 235 4.68 12.03 8.44
N SER A 236 5.25 13.20 8.12
CA SER A 236 5.53 13.62 6.74
C SER A 236 6.47 12.71 5.95
N SER A 237 7.24 11.85 6.62
CA SER A 237 8.21 10.95 6.02
C SER A 237 7.65 9.55 5.77
N MET A 238 6.42 9.24 6.22
CA MET A 238 5.74 7.99 5.85
C MET A 238 5.66 7.90 4.31
N ARG A 239 6.05 6.74 3.76
CA ARG A 239 6.19 6.54 2.32
C ARG A 239 5.11 5.62 1.77
N HIS A 240 5.21 4.33 2.05
CA HIS A 240 4.32 3.32 1.52
C HIS A 240 3.53 2.66 2.63
N SER A 241 2.36 2.11 2.29
CA SER A 241 1.54 1.34 3.21
C SER A 241 0.84 0.16 2.56
N ALA A 242 0.52 -0.82 3.40
CA ALA A 242 -0.46 -1.87 3.18
C ALA A 242 -1.42 -1.94 4.36
N LEU A 243 -2.65 -2.34 4.11
CA LEU A 243 -3.74 -2.30 5.07
C LEU A 243 -4.31 -3.70 5.27
N LEU A 244 -4.49 -4.09 6.53
CA LEU A 244 -5.17 -5.33 6.92
C LEU A 244 -6.23 -4.98 7.96
N LEU A 245 -7.49 -5.22 7.64
CA LEU A 245 -8.61 -4.98 8.56
C LEU A 245 -8.97 -6.25 9.31
N ARG A 246 -9.13 -6.16 10.63
CA ARG A 246 -9.69 -7.20 11.49
C ARG A 246 -10.67 -6.55 12.46
N ASP A 247 -11.94 -6.87 12.32
CA ASP A 247 -13.03 -6.21 13.05
C ASP A 247 -12.91 -4.67 12.95
N ASP A 248 -12.81 -3.97 14.08
CA ASP A 248 -12.62 -2.53 14.16
C ASP A 248 -11.13 -2.12 14.28
N THR A 249 -10.17 -3.01 13.98
CA THR A 249 -8.73 -2.68 14.03
C THR A 249 -8.10 -2.71 12.65
N LEU A 250 -7.54 -1.56 12.24
CA LEU A 250 -6.74 -1.46 11.02
C LEU A 250 -5.26 -1.65 11.36
N PHE A 251 -4.67 -2.71 10.84
CA PHE A 251 -3.24 -2.97 10.86
C PHE A 251 -2.62 -2.28 9.64
N VAL A 252 -1.71 -1.34 9.88
CA VAL A 252 -1.03 -0.58 8.84
C VAL A 252 0.43 -1.01 8.80
N PHE A 253 0.81 -1.76 7.77
CA PHE A 253 2.20 -2.05 7.47
C PHE A 253 2.76 -0.88 6.66
N TRP A 254 3.87 -0.28 7.06
CA TRP A 254 4.35 0.96 6.42
C TRP A 254 5.86 1.12 6.44
N THR A 255 6.38 1.95 5.53
CA THR A 255 7.80 2.32 5.47
C THR A 255 7.98 3.83 5.60
N GLN A 256 9.21 4.28 5.89
CA GLN A 256 9.52 5.69 6.12
C GLN A 256 10.80 6.11 5.41
N VAL A 257 10.74 7.25 4.72
CA VAL A 257 11.92 7.92 4.16
C VAL A 257 12.89 8.31 5.27
N GLY A 258 14.19 8.14 5.02
CA GLY A 258 15.28 8.51 5.92
C GLY A 258 15.62 7.45 6.96
N HIS A 259 14.91 6.31 6.99
CA HIS A 259 15.31 5.18 7.81
C HIS A 259 16.57 4.48 7.26
N VAL A 260 17.36 3.90 8.16
CA VAL A 260 18.62 3.19 7.89
C VAL A 260 18.60 1.81 8.59
N PRO A 261 18.38 0.70 7.87
CA PRO A 261 17.78 0.64 6.54
C PRO A 261 16.31 1.09 6.57
N GLU A 262 15.76 1.44 5.40
CA GLU A 262 14.29 1.51 5.25
C GLU A 262 13.74 0.08 5.38
N ARG A 263 12.70 -0.06 6.20
CA ARG A 263 12.21 -1.34 6.72
C ARG A 263 10.71 -1.25 6.94
N VAL A 264 10.04 -2.40 7.03
CA VAL A 264 8.59 -2.48 7.25
C VAL A 264 8.29 -2.38 8.74
N LEU A 265 7.46 -1.41 9.08
CA LEU A 265 6.89 -1.18 10.40
C LEU A 265 5.41 -1.57 10.41
N LEU A 266 4.86 -1.79 11.60
CA LEU A 266 3.43 -2.01 11.84
C LEU A 266 2.94 -1.06 12.92
N SER A 267 1.88 -0.32 12.61
CA SER A 267 1.06 0.41 13.59
C SER A 267 -0.39 -0.08 13.49
N THR A 268 -1.18 0.07 14.55
CA THR A 268 -2.62 -0.20 14.53
C THR A 268 -3.43 1.09 14.70
N ILE A 269 -4.66 1.09 14.18
CA ILE A 269 -5.64 2.16 14.37
C ILE A 269 -6.95 1.51 14.82
N ASP A 270 -7.52 2.03 15.91
CA ASP A 270 -8.87 1.66 16.38
C ASP A 270 -9.92 2.46 15.60
N LEU A 271 -10.72 1.74 14.82
CA LEU A 271 -11.74 2.29 13.93
C LEU A 271 -13.13 2.42 14.58
N SER A 272 -13.27 2.04 15.86
CA SER A 272 -14.56 2.04 16.57
C SER A 272 -15.11 3.44 16.87
N SER A 273 -14.23 4.45 16.86
CA SER A 273 -14.55 5.85 17.09
C SER A 273 -14.81 6.61 15.78
N ASP A 274 -15.27 7.86 15.88
CA ASP A 274 -15.39 8.73 14.72
C ASP A 274 -14.04 8.82 13.98
N TRP A 275 -14.06 8.57 12.67
CA TRP A 275 -12.86 8.57 11.85
C TRP A 275 -12.05 9.87 11.89
N ARG A 276 -12.67 11.01 12.23
CA ARG A 276 -11.97 12.29 12.44
C ARG A 276 -11.09 12.29 13.69
N SER A 277 -11.28 11.33 14.59
CA SER A 277 -10.56 11.19 15.86
C SER A 277 -9.61 10.00 15.92
N TRP A 278 -9.50 9.22 14.84
CA TRP A 278 -8.55 8.12 14.75
C TRP A 278 -7.11 8.57 14.98
N SER A 279 -6.29 7.67 15.49
CA SER A 279 -4.86 7.85 15.70
C SER A 279 -4.15 6.51 15.59
N GLU A 280 -2.93 6.51 15.07
CA GLU A 280 -2.08 5.34 14.99
C GLU A 280 -1.36 5.04 16.31
N SER A 281 -1.11 3.76 16.57
CA SER A 281 -0.24 3.32 17.66
C SER A 281 1.23 3.58 17.35
N SER A 282 2.07 3.56 18.39
CA SER A 282 3.52 3.45 18.21
C SER A 282 3.88 2.26 17.31
N PRO A 283 4.84 2.43 16.38
CA PRO A 283 5.19 1.37 15.44
C PRO A 283 6.02 0.27 16.09
N THR A 284 5.81 -0.96 15.63
CA THR A 284 6.69 -2.11 15.87
C THR A 284 7.36 -2.51 14.56
N GLU A 285 8.63 -2.89 14.59
CA GLU A 285 9.32 -3.36 13.40
C GLU A 285 8.91 -4.79 13.04
N MET A 286 8.55 -5.02 11.78
CA MET A 286 8.10 -6.33 11.29
C MET A 286 9.14 -7.03 10.42
N LEU A 287 9.80 -6.28 9.54
CA LEU A 287 10.72 -6.84 8.55
C LEU A 287 11.80 -5.82 8.20
N ARG A 288 13.05 -6.26 8.11
CA ARG A 288 14.19 -5.50 7.59
C ARG A 288 14.96 -6.35 6.56
N PRO A 289 15.79 -5.74 5.68
CA PRO A 289 16.66 -6.51 4.81
C PRO A 289 17.59 -7.42 5.62
N GLU A 290 17.64 -8.70 5.23
CA GLU A 290 18.45 -9.75 5.84
C GLU A 290 19.24 -10.55 4.79
N TYR A 291 18.73 -10.64 3.56
CA TYR A 291 19.37 -11.38 2.46
C TYR A 291 19.96 -10.45 1.38
N ASP A 292 20.95 -10.96 0.63
CA ASP A 292 21.60 -10.22 -0.47
C ASP A 292 20.57 -9.75 -1.52
N TRP A 293 19.57 -10.58 -1.85
CA TRP A 293 18.48 -10.21 -2.77
C TRP A 293 17.51 -9.17 -2.19
N GLU A 294 17.57 -8.90 -0.87
CA GLU A 294 16.90 -7.77 -0.22
C GLU A 294 17.77 -6.51 -0.17
N GLY A 295 19.02 -6.60 -0.64
CA GLY A 295 20.02 -5.54 -0.57
C GLY A 295 20.73 -5.47 0.78
N ALA A 296 20.70 -6.52 1.60
CA ALA A 296 21.30 -6.50 2.95
C ALA A 296 22.83 -6.30 2.93
N ASP A 297 23.49 -6.65 1.83
CA ASP A 297 24.93 -6.46 1.58
C ASP A 297 25.29 -5.03 1.11
N ALA A 298 24.29 -4.25 0.68
CA ALA A 298 24.49 -2.87 0.26
C ALA A 298 24.73 -1.94 1.47
N PRO A 299 25.39 -0.77 1.27
CA PRO A 299 25.67 0.18 2.33
C PRO A 299 24.42 0.62 3.11
N LEU A 300 24.59 0.77 4.42
CA LEU A 300 23.57 1.31 5.31
C LEU A 300 23.49 2.83 5.18
N GLU A 301 22.63 3.28 4.27
CA GLU A 301 22.39 4.69 3.97
C GLU A 301 20.92 5.06 4.21
N PRO A 302 20.63 6.33 4.58
CA PRO A 302 19.25 6.79 4.73
C PRO A 302 18.54 6.76 3.39
N SER A 303 17.32 6.23 3.39
CA SER A 303 16.52 6.23 2.17
C SER A 303 16.10 7.64 1.76
N VAL A 304 16.02 7.87 0.46
CA VAL A 304 15.74 9.16 -0.16
C VAL A 304 14.39 9.09 -0.86
N ARG A 305 13.61 10.16 -0.80
CA ARG A 305 12.34 10.26 -1.53
C ARG A 305 12.62 10.33 -3.03
N SER A 306 11.87 9.55 -3.81
CA SER A 306 12.07 9.21 -5.24
C SER A 306 12.57 7.76 -5.42
N THR A 307 12.79 7.40 -6.67
CA THR A 307 13.27 6.12 -7.19
C THR A 307 14.57 5.69 -6.51
N ALA A 308 14.66 4.41 -6.14
CA ALA A 308 15.94 3.80 -5.78
C ALA A 308 16.70 3.38 -7.04
N TYR A 309 17.98 3.73 -7.14
CA TYR A 309 18.82 3.35 -8.28
C TYR A 309 19.79 2.26 -7.88
N GLY A 310 19.69 1.13 -8.58
CA GLY A 310 20.40 -0.09 -8.21
C GLY A 310 19.88 -0.69 -6.91
N GLN A 311 20.59 -1.72 -6.46
CA GLN A 311 20.26 -2.43 -5.23
C GLN A 311 20.75 -1.65 -4.01
N VAL A 312 19.85 -1.38 -3.07
CA VAL A 312 20.11 -0.66 -1.82
C VAL A 312 19.50 -1.39 -0.63
N ASN A 313 20.03 -1.19 0.57
CA ASN A 313 19.61 -1.87 1.80
C ASN A 313 18.26 -1.33 2.31
N GLN A 314 17.17 -1.64 1.62
CA GLN A 314 15.86 -1.03 1.83
C GLN A 314 14.72 -1.98 1.41
N LEU A 315 13.73 -2.17 2.28
CA LEU A 315 12.43 -2.74 1.92
C LEU A 315 11.42 -1.61 1.71
N ARG A 316 10.57 -1.73 0.69
CA ARG A 316 9.57 -0.73 0.29
C ARG A 316 8.24 -1.39 -0.09
N ASP A 317 7.27 -0.57 -0.49
CA ASP A 317 5.97 -0.94 -1.07
C ASP A 317 5.33 -2.22 -0.53
N PRO A 318 5.01 -2.28 0.78
CA PRO A 318 4.23 -3.40 1.29
C PRO A 318 2.86 -3.43 0.61
N ALA A 319 2.32 -4.63 0.42
CA ALA A 319 0.94 -4.89 0.00
C ALA A 319 0.42 -6.16 0.67
N ILE A 320 -0.85 -6.14 1.09
CA ILE A 320 -1.50 -7.27 1.73
C ILE A 320 -2.35 -8.00 0.70
N PHE A 321 -2.27 -9.33 0.71
CA PHE A 321 -3.20 -10.23 0.03
C PHE A 321 -3.75 -11.22 1.06
N GLU A 322 -5.04 -11.53 1.00
CA GLU A 322 -5.68 -12.47 1.90
C GLU A 322 -6.53 -13.46 1.10
N GLU A 323 -6.38 -14.73 1.40
CA GLU A 323 -7.14 -15.82 0.79
C GLU A 323 -7.29 -16.96 1.79
N ASP A 324 -8.49 -17.54 1.89
CA ASP A 324 -8.79 -18.70 2.75
C ASP A 324 -8.34 -18.56 4.23
N GLY A 325 -8.31 -17.32 4.74
CA GLY A 325 -7.89 -16.99 6.11
C GLY A 325 -6.38 -16.86 6.31
N GLU A 326 -5.59 -17.12 5.26
CA GLU A 326 -4.16 -16.89 5.21
C GLU A 326 -3.86 -15.45 4.74
N VAL A 327 -2.87 -14.82 5.37
CA VAL A 327 -2.48 -13.44 5.06
C VAL A 327 -1.07 -13.43 4.51
N PHE A 328 -0.91 -12.77 3.38
CA PHE A 328 0.36 -12.63 2.68
C PHE A 328 0.76 -11.16 2.61
N LEU A 329 2.07 -10.91 2.75
CA LEU A 329 2.71 -9.63 2.58
C LEU A 329 3.62 -9.70 1.35
N LEU A 330 3.27 -8.94 0.32
CA LEU A 330 4.19 -8.60 -0.75
C LEU A 330 4.97 -7.35 -0.34
N TYR A 331 6.22 -7.24 -0.78
CA TYR A 331 7.05 -6.07 -0.52
C TYR A 331 8.13 -5.92 -1.58
N ALA A 332 8.50 -4.68 -1.88
CA ALA A 332 9.61 -4.37 -2.76
C ALA A 332 10.95 -4.54 -2.03
N VAL A 333 11.91 -5.15 -2.73
CA VAL A 333 13.22 -5.52 -2.19
C VAL A 333 14.36 -4.71 -2.80
N ALA A 334 15.47 -4.61 -2.07
CA ALA A 334 16.68 -3.93 -2.51
C ALA A 334 16.39 -2.52 -3.07
N GLY A 335 15.54 -1.76 -2.37
CA GLY A 335 14.93 -0.53 -2.85
C GLY A 335 13.68 -0.81 -3.68
N GLU A 336 13.84 -0.91 -4.99
CA GLU A 336 12.77 -1.10 -5.96
C GLU A 336 13.26 -2.07 -7.05
N SER A 337 13.97 -3.13 -6.66
CA SER A 337 14.67 -4.03 -7.59
C SER A 337 14.01 -5.40 -7.71
N GLY A 338 12.82 -5.58 -7.15
CA GLY A 338 12.09 -6.84 -7.17
C GLY A 338 10.92 -6.84 -6.18
N ILE A 339 10.08 -7.87 -6.26
CA ILE A 339 8.96 -8.10 -5.33
C ILE A 339 9.15 -9.46 -4.68
N ALA A 340 9.09 -9.52 -3.37
CA ALA A 340 9.14 -10.76 -2.59
C ALA A 340 7.81 -11.04 -1.89
N LEU A 341 7.67 -12.26 -1.39
CA LEU A 341 6.47 -12.77 -0.74
C LEU A 341 6.80 -13.29 0.67
N ALA A 342 5.96 -12.91 1.63
CA ALA A 342 5.99 -13.39 3.00
C ALA A 342 4.57 -13.73 3.46
N GLN A 343 4.45 -14.54 4.50
CA GLN A 343 3.21 -14.84 5.21
C GLN A 343 3.16 -14.04 6.51
N VAL A 344 1.98 -13.53 6.86
CA VAL A 344 1.71 -12.81 8.10
C VAL A 344 0.90 -13.72 9.01
N HIS A 345 1.50 -14.07 10.15
CA HIS A 345 0.86 -14.89 11.17
C HIS A 345 0.25 -14.01 12.26
N LEU A 346 -1.06 -14.15 12.48
CA LEU A 346 -1.80 -13.49 13.55
C LEU A 346 -2.05 -14.50 14.67
N GLU A 347 -1.23 -14.43 15.72
CA GLU A 347 -1.28 -15.37 16.84
C GLU A 347 -1.89 -14.69 18.07
N LEU A 348 -2.71 -15.39 18.85
CA LEU A 348 -3.12 -14.90 20.16
C LEU A 348 -1.90 -14.98 21.09
N ARG A 349 -1.52 -13.87 21.75
CA ARG A 349 -0.50 -13.95 22.80
C ARG A 349 -0.99 -14.89 23.88
N SER A 350 -0.36 -16.05 23.97
CA SER A 350 -0.48 -16.91 25.15
C SER A 350 0.10 -16.13 26.32
N ASN A 351 -0.74 -15.75 27.29
CA ASN A 351 -0.27 -15.26 28.58
C ASN A 351 0.63 -16.35 29.17
N GLY A 352 1.95 -16.12 29.11
CA GLY A 352 2.93 -17.00 29.73
C GLY A 352 2.61 -17.12 31.21
N SER A 353 2.46 -18.37 31.67
CA SER A 353 2.28 -18.76 33.07
C SER A 353 3.48 -18.39 33.93
#